data_AF-L9WXC6-F1
#
_entry.id   AF-L9WXC6-F1
#
_cell.length_a   1.000
_cell.length_b   1.000
_cell.length_c   1.000
_cell.angle_alpha   90.00
_cell.angle_beta   90.00
_cell.angle_gamma   90.00
#
_symmetry.space_group_name_H-M   'P 1'
#
loop_
_entity.id
_entity.type
_entity.pdbx_description
1 polymer ?
#
loop_
_entity_poly.entity_id
_entity_poly.type
_entity_poly.pdbx_seq_one_letter_code
_entity_poly.pdbx_strand_id
1 'polypeptide(L)'
;MTGIGIAPAVTDAAIIVAAYLGVVVTSGSVVTRTLSWADAEYADTVTDTDRDIGVVVGKTENVLLLTLVLVGAYTAIAVIFAAKSIVRSDDMKNNSLFYLAGTLVNVTYSVMVGIVVRILVGASGTAPVF
;
A
#
# COMPACT_ATOMS: atom_id res chain seq x y z
N MET A 1 5.41 25.30 23.84
CA MET A 1 6.75 24.84 24.30
C MET A 1 6.68 23.34 24.59
N THR A 2 6.96 22.51 23.60
CA THR A 2 7.53 21.15 23.74
C THR A 2 8.24 20.85 22.42
N GLY A 3 9.21 21.72 22.10
CA GLY A 3 10.06 21.55 20.93
C GLY A 3 11.15 20.56 21.27
N ILE A 4 10.98 19.30 20.89
CA ILE A 4 12.14 18.46 20.62
C ILE A 4 12.88 19.22 19.52
N GLY A 5 14.07 19.74 19.82
CA GLY A 5 14.87 20.59 18.92
C GLY A 5 15.46 19.83 17.74
N ILE A 6 14.62 19.11 17.00
CA ILE A 6 14.96 18.43 15.76
C ILE A 6 14.59 19.37 14.62
N ALA A 7 15.53 19.53 13.69
CA ALA A 7 15.28 20.31 12.49
C ALA A 7 14.04 19.74 11.76
N PRO A 8 13.17 20.59 11.18
CA PRO A 8 11.95 20.14 10.50
C PRO A 8 12.18 19.02 9.48
N ALA A 9 13.30 19.05 8.77
CA ALA A 9 13.72 18.00 7.83
C ALA A 9 13.97 16.62 8.49
N VAL A 10 14.45 16.60 9.74
CA VAL A 10 14.64 15.36 10.52
C VAL A 10 13.31 14.78 10.95
N THR A 11 12.34 15.63 11.30
CA THR A 11 10.97 15.23 11.61
C THR A 11 10.28 14.61 10.40
N ASP A 12 10.42 15.20 9.21
CA ASP A 12 9.86 14.66 7.98
C ASP A 12 10.48 13.32 7.59
N ALA A 13 11.82 13.22 7.67
CA ALA A 13 12.52 11.97 7.42
C ALA A 13 12.05 10.87 8.38
N ALA A 14 11.85 11.19 9.66
CA ALA A 14 11.33 10.25 10.66
C ALA A 14 9.89 9.82 10.34
N ILE A 15 9.01 10.74 9.94
CA ILE A 15 7.62 10.44 9.53
C ILE A 15 7.61 9.53 8.30
N ILE A 16 8.42 9.84 7.29
CA ILE A 16 8.52 9.04 6.06
C ILE A 16 9.07 7.64 6.37
N VAL A 17 10.16 7.54 7.14
CA VAL A 17 10.72 6.24 7.55
C VAL A 17 9.72 5.43 8.36
N ALA A 18 9.04 6.05 9.33
CA ALA A 18 7.99 5.40 10.11
C ALA A 18 6.82 4.94 9.23
N ALA A 19 6.47 5.70 8.19
CA ALA A 19 5.46 5.31 7.22
C ALA A 19 5.87 4.12 6.36
N TYR A 20 7.09 4.10 5.84
CA TYR A 20 7.61 2.95 5.09
C TYR A 20 7.64 1.69 5.98
N LEU A 21 8.14 1.81 7.22
CA LEU A 21 8.14 0.70 8.18
C LEU A 21 6.71 0.26 8.50
N GLY A 22 5.81 1.20 8.75
CA GLY A 22 4.39 0.96 9.01
C GLY A 22 3.71 0.22 7.86
N VAL A 23 3.92 0.66 6.61
CA VAL A 23 3.35 0.01 5.43
C VAL A 23 3.92 -1.39 5.24
N VAL A 24 5.23 -1.58 5.38
CA VAL A 24 5.87 -2.90 5.20
C VAL A 24 5.40 -3.92 6.25
N VAL A 25 5.23 -3.48 7.50
CA VAL A 25 4.77 -4.32 8.62
C VAL A 25 3.25 -4.56 8.57
N THR A 26 2.47 -3.51 8.29
CA THR A 26 1.01 -3.54 8.46
C THR A 26 0.29 -4.09 7.23
N SER A 27 0.86 -3.93 6.04
CA SER A 27 0.16 -4.30 4.81
C SER A 27 -0.09 -5.78 4.61
N GLY A 28 0.83 -6.65 5.07
CA GLY A 28 0.61 -8.10 5.04
C GLY A 28 -0.62 -8.48 5.87
N SER A 29 -0.69 -8.00 7.10
CA SER A 29 -1.77 -8.35 8.05
C SER A 29 -3.14 -7.75 7.70
N VAL A 30 -3.18 -6.52 7.16
CA VAL A 30 -4.45 -5.83 6.81
C VAL A 30 -5.08 -6.41 5.56
N VAL A 31 -4.28 -6.77 4.55
CA VAL A 31 -4.78 -7.40 3.32
C VAL A 31 -5.26 -8.82 3.62
N THR A 32 -4.50 -9.61 4.37
CA THR A 32 -4.89 -10.97 4.76
C THR A 32 -6.15 -11.00 5.65
N ARG A 33 -6.32 -10.04 6.58
CA ARG A 33 -7.56 -9.93 7.37
C ARG A 33 -8.78 -9.55 6.54
N THR A 34 -8.64 -8.59 5.62
CA THR A 34 -9.76 -8.16 4.76
C THR A 34 -10.18 -9.28 3.80
N LEU A 35 -9.24 -10.07 3.28
CA LEU A 35 -9.53 -11.21 2.41
C LEU A 35 -10.19 -12.38 3.16
N SER A 36 -9.85 -12.61 4.43
CA SER A 36 -10.49 -13.65 5.26
C SER A 36 -11.98 -13.40 5.54
N TRP A 37 -12.47 -12.19 5.29
CA TRP A 37 -13.89 -11.82 5.43
C TRP A 37 -14.68 -11.98 4.11
N ALA A 38 -13.99 -12.03 2.97
CA ALA A 38 -14.63 -12.03 1.65
C ALA A 38 -15.00 -13.44 1.19
N ASP A 39 -14.12 -14.43 1.37
CA ASP A 39 -14.41 -15.82 1.00
C ASP A 39 -13.38 -16.80 1.60
N ALA A 40 -13.72 -17.44 2.72
CA ALA A 40 -12.83 -18.38 3.42
C ALA A 40 -12.66 -19.70 2.68
N GLU A 41 -13.65 -20.10 1.87
CA GLU A 41 -13.65 -21.37 1.12
C GLU A 41 -12.67 -21.32 -0.05
N TYR A 42 -12.59 -20.19 -0.75
CA TYR A 42 -11.63 -20.01 -1.84
C TYR A 42 -10.20 -19.80 -1.34
N ALA A 43 -10.02 -19.11 -0.21
CA ALA A 43 -8.70 -18.89 0.40
C ALA A 43 -7.95 -20.20 0.69
N ASP A 44 -8.67 -21.30 0.92
CA ASP A 44 -8.12 -22.64 1.20
C ASP A 44 -7.74 -23.42 -0.06
N THR A 45 -8.23 -22.99 -1.24
CA THR A 45 -7.90 -23.62 -2.54
C THR A 45 -6.64 -23.07 -3.20
N VAL A 46 -6.11 -21.95 -2.68
CA VAL A 46 -4.88 -21.32 -3.17
C VAL A 46 -3.67 -22.04 -2.56
N THR A 47 -2.69 -22.40 -3.38
CA THR A 47 -1.48 -23.06 -2.88
C THR A 47 -0.69 -22.15 -1.95
N ASP A 48 0.04 -22.73 -0.99
CA ASP A 48 0.91 -21.94 -0.10
C ASP A 48 1.94 -21.12 -0.88
N THR A 49 2.44 -21.66 -2.00
CA THR A 49 3.36 -20.97 -2.91
C THR A 49 2.72 -19.73 -3.55
N ASP A 50 1.49 -19.82 -4.05
CA ASP A 50 0.78 -18.70 -4.66
C ASP A 50 0.45 -17.62 -3.62
N ARG A 51 0.14 -18.04 -2.39
CA ARG A 51 -0.07 -17.14 -1.26
C ARG A 51 1.22 -16.39 -0.91
N ASP A 52 2.35 -17.08 -0.81
CA ASP A 52 3.65 -16.47 -0.51
C ASP A 52 4.08 -15.48 -1.59
N ILE A 53 3.95 -15.85 -2.87
CA ILE A 53 4.22 -14.96 -4.00
C ILE A 53 3.28 -13.75 -3.95
N GLY A 54 1.99 -13.97 -3.67
CA GLY A 54 1.00 -12.91 -3.53
C GLY A 54 1.35 -11.89 -2.42
N VAL A 55 1.86 -12.37 -1.29
CA VAL A 55 2.31 -11.52 -0.16
C VAL A 55 3.55 -10.70 -0.56
N VAL A 56 4.53 -11.30 -1.24
CA VAL A 56 5.74 -10.60 -1.69
C VAL A 56 5.39 -9.52 -2.71
N VAL A 57 4.55 -9.85 -3.70
CA VAL A 57 4.06 -8.89 -4.70
C VAL A 57 3.26 -7.76 -4.05
N GLY A 58 2.38 -8.09 -3.10
CA GLY A 58 1.59 -7.10 -2.36
C GLY A 58 2.45 -6.12 -1.58
N LYS A 59 3.47 -6.62 -0.85
CA LYS A 59 4.44 -5.77 -0.14
C LYS A 59 5.20 -4.83 -1.07
N THR A 60 5.60 -5.34 -2.23
CA THR A 60 6.35 -4.56 -3.24
C THR A 60 5.47 -3.45 -3.83
N GLU A 61 4.21 -3.76 -4.15
CA GLU A 61 3.25 -2.78 -4.63
C GLU A 61 3.02 -1.66 -3.61
N ASN A 62 2.97 -1.97 -2.32
CA ASN A 62 2.70 -0.97 -1.29
C ASN A 62 3.84 0.04 -1.14
N VAL A 63 5.08 -0.42 -1.24
CA VAL A 63 6.26 0.46 -1.29
C VAL A 63 6.21 1.35 -2.53
N LEU A 64 5.86 0.78 -3.69
CA LEU A 64 5.77 1.51 -4.94
C LEU A 64 4.65 2.57 -4.91
N LEU A 65 3.45 2.19 -4.48
CA LEU A 65 2.31 3.11 -4.36
C LEU A 65 2.58 4.23 -3.38
N LEU A 66 3.13 3.93 -2.20
CA LEU A 66 3.53 4.95 -1.24
C LEU A 66 4.52 5.94 -1.87
N THR A 67 5.53 5.44 -2.57
CA THR A 67 6.52 6.27 -3.29
C THR A 67 5.82 7.20 -4.29
N LEU A 68 4.90 6.66 -5.11
CA LEU A 68 4.20 7.44 -6.13
C LEU A 68 3.28 8.50 -5.53
N VAL A 69 2.62 8.21 -4.41
CA VAL A 69 1.81 9.21 -3.70
C VAL A 69 2.68 10.34 -3.15
N LEU A 70 3.83 10.00 -2.56
CA LEU A 70 4.76 10.99 -2.03
C LEU A 70 5.35 11.90 -3.13
N VAL A 71 5.62 11.36 -4.31
CA VAL A 71 6.10 12.12 -5.48
C VAL A 71 4.93 12.79 -6.25
N GLY A 72 3.68 12.54 -5.86
CA GLY A 72 2.49 13.09 -6.52
C GLY A 72 2.16 12.49 -7.90
N ALA A 73 2.74 11.34 -8.23
CA ALA A 73 2.58 10.67 -9.52
C ALA A 73 1.31 9.78 -9.59
N TYR A 74 0.13 10.37 -9.38
CA TYR A 74 -1.14 9.64 -9.34
C TYR A 74 -1.48 8.93 -10.67
N THR A 75 -1.06 9.47 -11.81
CA THR A 75 -1.23 8.80 -13.11
C THR A 75 -0.48 7.47 -13.18
N ALA A 76 0.72 7.39 -12.60
CA ALA A 76 1.50 6.15 -12.57
C ALA A 76 0.81 5.07 -11.72
N ILE A 77 0.12 5.46 -10.64
CA ILE A 77 -0.69 4.55 -9.82
C ILE A 77 -1.79 3.91 -10.66
N ALA A 78 -2.51 4.69 -11.48
CA ALA A 78 -3.55 4.17 -12.36
C ALA A 78 -2.99 3.19 -13.41
N VAL A 79 -1.81 3.49 -13.97
CA VAL A 79 -1.13 2.60 -14.94
C VAL A 79 -0.74 1.27 -14.29
N ILE A 80 -0.13 1.30 -13.10
CA ILE A 80 0.26 0.09 -12.37
C ILE A 80 -0.95 -0.75 -12.00
N PHE A 81 -2.03 -0.10 -11.52
CA PHE A 81 -3.28 -0.78 -11.20
C PHE A 81 -3.88 -1.49 -12.42
N ALA A 82 -3.93 -0.80 -13.56
CA ALA A 82 -4.42 -1.38 -14.82
C ALA A 82 -3.53 -2.54 -15.28
N ALA A 83 -2.20 -2.37 -15.28
CA ALA A 83 -1.25 -3.40 -15.66
C ALA A 83 -1.39 -4.66 -14.79
N LYS A 84 -1.53 -4.48 -13.47
CA LYS A 84 -1.73 -5.57 -12.52
C LYS A 84 -3.04 -6.34 -12.78
N SER A 85 -4.12 -5.61 -13.06
CA SER A 85 -5.43 -6.21 -13.41
C SER A 85 -5.35 -7.04 -14.70
N ILE A 86 -4.58 -6.59 -15.69
CA ILE A 86 -4.36 -7.33 -16.95
C ILE A 86 -3.55 -8.60 -16.70
N VAL A 87 -2.44 -8.53 -15.95
CA VAL A 87 -1.60 -9.71 -15.68
C VAL A 87 -2.35 -10.78 -14.88
N ARG A 88 -3.20 -10.36 -13.94
CA ARG A 88 -4.07 -11.26 -13.15
C ARG A 88 -5.40 -11.60 -13.82
N SER A 89 -5.59 -11.21 -15.08
CA SER A 89 -6.87 -11.43 -15.77
C SER A 89 -7.21 -12.90 -15.95
N ASP A 90 -6.21 -13.77 -16.10
CA ASP A 90 -6.42 -15.23 -16.17
C ASP A 90 -6.83 -15.83 -14.81
N ASP A 91 -6.23 -15.37 -13.70
CA ASP A 91 -6.63 -15.79 -12.35
C ASP A 91 -8.05 -15.29 -11.98
N MET A 92 -8.41 -14.10 -12.47
CA MET A 92 -9.75 -13.52 -12.32
C MET A 92 -10.84 -14.29 -13.07
N LYS A 93 -10.53 -15.10 -14.10
CA LYS A 93 -11.55 -15.91 -14.80
C LYS A 93 -12.15 -16.98 -13.91
N ASN A 94 -11.35 -17.51 -12.97
CA ASN A 94 -11.82 -18.52 -12.03
C ASN A 94 -12.50 -17.87 -10.83
N ASN A 95 -11.92 -16.80 -10.25
CA ASN A 95 -12.44 -16.16 -9.03
C ASN A 95 -12.21 -14.64 -9.02
N SER A 96 -12.94 -13.96 -9.91
CA SER A 96 -12.82 -12.51 -10.17
C SER A 96 -12.94 -11.64 -8.92
N LEU A 97 -13.95 -11.89 -8.08
CA LEU A 97 -14.25 -11.04 -6.92
C LEU A 97 -13.15 -11.09 -5.86
N PHE A 98 -12.58 -12.26 -5.58
CA PHE A 98 -11.52 -12.43 -4.57
C PHE A 98 -10.24 -11.67 -4.95
N TYR A 99 -9.73 -11.88 -6.17
CA TYR A 99 -8.50 -11.24 -6.63
C TYR A 99 -8.67 -9.74 -6.88
N LEU A 100 -9.82 -9.32 -7.41
CA LEU A 100 -10.12 -7.92 -7.63
C LEU A 100 -10.28 -7.18 -6.29
N ALA A 101 -11.02 -7.75 -5.33
CA ALA A 101 -11.18 -7.17 -3.99
C ALA A 101 -9.84 -7.05 -3.28
N GLY A 102 -9.00 -8.11 -3.30
CA GLY A 102 -7.67 -8.06 -2.70
C GLY A 102 -6.79 -6.96 -3.28
N THR A 103 -6.83 -6.77 -4.60
CA THR A 103 -6.06 -5.71 -5.27
C THR A 103 -6.60 -4.32 -4.95
N LEU A 104 -7.92 -4.11 -5.02
CA LEU A 104 -8.55 -2.83 -4.71
C LEU A 104 -8.34 -2.40 -3.26
N VAL A 105 -8.46 -3.33 -2.31
CA VAL A 105 -8.20 -3.07 -0.89
C VAL A 105 -6.74 -2.68 -0.68
N ASN A 106 -5.80 -3.41 -1.29
CA ASN A 106 -4.37 -3.12 -1.14
C ASN A 106 -4.00 -1.73 -1.69
N VAL A 107 -4.48 -1.40 -2.89
CA VAL A 107 -4.24 -0.10 -3.52
C VAL A 107 -4.84 1.03 -2.69
N THR A 108 -6.10 0.86 -2.25
CA THR A 108 -6.80 1.85 -1.42
C THR A 108 -6.06 2.10 -0.11
N TYR A 109 -5.65 1.03 0.57
CA TYR A 109 -4.88 1.12 1.82
C TYR A 109 -3.59 1.92 1.63
N SER A 110 -2.78 1.56 0.63
CA SER A 110 -1.50 2.23 0.38
C SER A 110 -1.66 3.70 -0.03
N VAL A 111 -2.67 4.02 -0.83
CA VAL A 111 -2.96 5.41 -1.21
C VAL A 111 -3.41 6.22 0.00
N MET A 112 -4.30 5.69 0.84
CA MET A 112 -4.77 6.36 2.06
C MET A 112 -3.61 6.63 3.02
N VAL A 113 -2.73 5.64 3.25
CA VAL A 113 -1.54 5.83 4.09
C VAL A 113 -0.63 6.91 3.50
N GLY A 114 -0.36 6.87 2.19
CA GLY A 114 0.47 7.89 1.54
C GLY A 114 -0.08 9.31 1.66
N ILE A 115 -1.41 9.48 1.55
CA ILE A 115 -2.07 10.78 1.75
C ILE A 115 -1.91 11.27 3.19
N VAL A 116 -2.14 10.40 4.18
CA VAL A 116 -1.96 10.74 5.60
C VAL A 116 -0.52 11.19 5.86
N VAL A 117 0.47 10.48 5.31
CA VAL A 117 1.89 10.84 5.44
C VAL A 117 2.16 12.21 4.84
N ARG A 118 1.64 12.49 3.65
CA ARG A 118 1.80 13.79 2.99
C ARG A 118 1.19 14.93 3.81
N ILE A 119 0.03 14.70 4.44
CA ILE A 119 -0.60 15.68 5.34
C ILE A 119 0.26 15.91 6.58
N LEU A 120 0.79 14.85 7.21
CA LEU A 120 1.64 14.95 8.39
C LEU A 120 2.96 15.68 8.11
N VAL A 121 3.58 15.43 6.96
CA VAL A 121 4.77 16.14 6.50
C VAL A 121 4.43 17.62 6.21
N GLY A 122 3.32 17.91 5.52
CA GLY A 122 2.90 19.30 5.29
C GLY A 122 2.57 20.07 6.57
N ALA A 123 2.13 19.39 7.63
CA ALA A 123 1.83 19.99 8.92
C ALA A 123 3.08 20.25 9.80
N SER A 124 4.24 19.68 9.47
CA SER A 124 5.48 19.83 10.24
C SER A 124 6.18 21.18 10.06
N GLY A 125 5.70 22.02 9.12
CA GLY A 125 6.19 23.38 8.89
C GLY A 125 7.39 23.48 7.95
N THR A 126 7.82 22.38 7.34
CA THR A 126 8.67 22.44 6.13
C THR A 126 7.82 22.95 4.96
N ALA A 127 8.41 23.81 4.14
CA ALA A 127 7.83 24.19 2.85
C ALA A 127 7.43 22.91 2.08
N PRO A 128 6.35 22.95 1.27
CA PRO A 128 5.81 21.77 0.62
C PRO A 128 6.95 20.97 -0.02
N VAL A 129 7.13 19.74 0.47
CA VAL A 129 7.94 18.76 -0.23
C VAL A 129 7.12 18.44 -1.48
N PHE A 130 7.49 19.12 -2.58
CA PHE A 130 6.87 19.17 -3.91
C PHE A 130 5.75 20.21 -4.11
#